data_AF-A0A1I2V1R8-F1
#
_entry.id   AF-A0A1I2V1R8-F1
#
_cell.length_a   1.000
_cell.length_b   1.000
_cell.length_c   1.000
_cell.angle_alpha   90.00
_cell.angle_beta   90.00
_cell.angle_gamma   90.00
#
_symmetry.space_group_name_H-M   'P 1'
#
loop_
_entity.id
_entity.type
_entity.pdbx_description
1 polymer ?
#
loop_
_entity_poly.entity_id
_entity_poly.type
_entity_poly.pdbx_seq_one_letter_code
_entity_poly.pdbx_strand_id
1 'polypeptide(L)'
;MAMDKVVLAEAARLLLGPEWKRPLAKLLGPHHPAGPRDSLDPRLAFRWASGERPVPDWVPGVLADMLIHRAELLVHQSEQALALSARLMKEERDALG
;
A
#
# COMPACT_ATOMS: atom_id res chain seq x y z
N MET A 1 -11.69 18.96 -1.81
CA MET A 1 -10.59 19.44 -0.94
C MET A 1 -9.34 18.69 -1.35
N ALA A 2 -8.20 19.37 -1.51
CA ALA A 2 -6.95 18.69 -1.84
C ALA A 2 -6.53 17.79 -0.67
N MET A 3 -6.03 16.59 -0.99
CA MET A 3 -5.51 15.65 0.01
C MET A 3 -4.31 16.27 0.74
N ASP A 4 -4.29 16.15 2.06
CA ASP A 4 -3.16 16.60 2.87
C ASP A 4 -1.91 15.71 2.65
N LYS A 5 -0.72 16.32 2.67
CA LYS A 5 0.55 15.62 2.41
C LYS A 5 0.93 14.59 3.47
N VAL A 6 0.49 14.78 4.72
CA VAL A 6 0.70 13.83 5.81
C VAL A 6 -0.15 12.58 5.55
N VAL A 7 -1.43 12.78 5.23
CA VAL A 7 -2.35 11.68 4.88
C VAL A 7 -1.84 10.90 3.66
N LEU A 8 -1.32 11.59 2.64
CA LEU A 8 -0.69 10.94 1.48
C LEU A 8 0.49 10.04 1.92
N ALA A 9 1.37 10.57 2.76
CA ALA A 9 2.55 9.84 3.21
C ALA A 9 2.18 8.62 4.08
N GLU A 10 1.15 8.72 4.91
CA GLU A 10 0.64 7.60 5.71
C GLU A 10 0.07 6.49 4.84
N ALA A 11 -0.85 6.82 3.93
CA ALA A 11 -1.43 5.86 3.00
C ALA A 11 -0.34 5.16 2.15
N ALA A 12 0.58 5.94 1.58
CA ALA A 12 1.64 5.40 0.74
C ALA A 12 2.62 4.50 1.52
N ARG A 13 2.92 4.81 2.79
CA ARG A 13 3.76 3.95 3.64
C ARG A 13 3.10 2.61 3.96
N LEU A 14 1.79 2.60 4.22
CA LEU A 14 1.05 1.36 4.47
C LEU A 14 1.04 0.45 3.23
N LEU A 15 1.01 1.02 2.04
CA LEU A 15 0.98 0.27 0.78
C LEU A 15 2.37 -0.15 0.30
N LEU A 16 3.38 0.72 0.43
CA LEU A 16 4.66 0.60 -0.28
C LEU A 16 5.89 0.61 0.63
N GLY A 17 5.70 0.81 1.95
CA GLY A 17 6.79 0.90 2.92
C GLY A 17 7.44 2.29 3.00
N PRO A 18 8.58 2.42 3.72
CA PRO A 18 9.20 3.71 4.00
C PRO A 18 9.66 4.46 2.74
N GLU A 19 10.11 3.72 1.72
CA GLU A 19 10.61 4.26 0.45
C GLU A 19 9.51 4.42 -0.61
N TRP A 20 8.34 4.91 -0.21
CA TRP A 20 7.12 4.92 -1.02
C TRP A 20 7.11 5.86 -2.23
N LYS A 21 7.89 6.95 -2.22
CA LYS A 21 7.74 8.04 -3.20
C LYS A 21 7.95 7.60 -4.65
N ARG A 22 9.01 6.83 -4.93
CA ARG A 22 9.27 6.33 -6.29
C ARG A 22 8.28 5.24 -6.71
N PRO A 23 8.01 4.21 -5.89
CA PRO A 23 7.02 3.19 -6.22
C PRO A 23 5.61 3.73 -6.41
N LEU A 24 5.23 4.82 -5.72
CA LEU A 24 3.89 5.40 -5.82
C LEU A 24 3.52 5.81 -7.25
N ALA A 25 4.49 6.33 -8.03
CA ALA A 25 4.24 6.70 -9.41
C ALA A 25 3.89 5.49 -10.30
N LYS A 26 4.52 4.34 -10.05
CA LYS A 26 4.19 3.08 -10.74
C LYS A 26 2.86 2.53 -10.28
N LEU A 27 2.60 2.55 -8.96
CA LEU A 27 1.35 2.08 -8.37
C LEU A 27 0.13 2.81 -8.96
N LEU A 28 0.23 4.13 -9.12
CA LEU A 28 -0.88 4.96 -9.59
C LEU A 28 -1.03 5.01 -11.13
N GLY A 29 0.01 4.63 -11.88
CA GLY A 29 0.01 4.71 -13.34
C GLY A 29 -1.19 4.02 -14.01
N PRO A 30 -1.49 2.75 -13.67
CA PRO A 30 -2.61 2.01 -14.25
C PRO A 30 -3.99 2.61 -13.98
N HIS A 31 -4.12 3.45 -12.96
CA HIS A 31 -5.39 4.04 -12.53
C HIS A 31 -5.62 5.47 -13.06
N HIS A 32 -4.77 5.92 -13.98
CA HIS A 32 -4.83 7.29 -14.45
C HIS A 32 -6.12 7.57 -15.27
N PRO A 33 -6.86 8.67 -15.01
CA PRO A 33 -8.17 8.93 -15.62
C PRO A 33 -8.15 9.15 -17.14
N ALA A 34 -7.03 9.62 -17.70
CA ALA A 34 -6.88 9.76 -19.16
C ALA A 34 -6.49 8.46 -19.87
N GLY A 35 -6.42 7.35 -19.14
CA GLY A 35 -6.01 6.04 -19.65
C GLY A 35 -4.90 5.42 -18.80
N PRO A 36 -4.90 4.08 -18.63
CA PRO A 36 -3.84 3.35 -17.94
C PRO A 36 -2.47 3.59 -18.55
N ARG A 37 -1.45 3.64 -17.70
CA ARG A 37 -0.03 3.78 -18.10
C ARG A 37 0.88 3.06 -17.13
N ASP A 38 2.07 2.70 -17.59
CA ASP A 38 3.03 1.94 -16.77
C ASP A 38 3.47 2.71 -15.50
N SER A 39 3.55 4.03 -15.59
CA SER A 39 3.93 4.90 -14.47
C SER A 39 3.54 6.35 -14.72
N LEU A 40 3.33 7.09 -13.63
CA LEU A 40 3.38 8.56 -13.63
C LEU A 40 4.84 9.05 -13.66
N ASP A 41 5.06 10.37 -13.84
CA ASP A 41 6.38 10.98 -13.59
C ASP A 41 6.75 10.79 -12.10
N PRO A 42 7.84 10.07 -11.78
CA PRO A 42 8.25 9.84 -10.39
C PRO A 42 8.44 11.12 -9.58
N ARG A 43 8.81 12.24 -10.23
CA ARG A 43 8.99 13.53 -9.55
C ARG A 43 7.68 14.06 -8.95
N LEU A 44 6.52 13.66 -9.47
CA LEU A 44 5.23 14.13 -8.94
C LEU A 44 5.02 13.69 -7.50
N ALA A 45 5.32 12.43 -7.17
CA ALA A 45 5.19 11.92 -5.82
C ALA A 45 6.07 12.70 -4.82
N PHE A 46 7.27 13.12 -5.22
CA PHE A 46 8.13 13.97 -4.39
C PHE A 46 7.53 15.36 -4.17
N ARG A 47 6.98 15.99 -5.23
CA ARG A 47 6.36 17.32 -5.13
C ARG A 47 5.05 17.30 -4.33
N TRP A 48 4.30 16.20 -4.40
CA TRP A 48 3.14 15.98 -3.54
C TRP A 48 3.55 15.82 -2.08
N ALA A 49 4.61 15.05 -1.81
CA ALA A 49 5.12 14.84 -0.46
C ALA A 49 5.66 16.12 0.20
N SER A 50 6.29 17.01 -0.59
CA SER A 50 6.77 18.31 -0.09
C SER A 50 5.66 19.34 0.05
N GLY A 51 4.56 19.18 -0.68
CA GLY A 51 3.50 20.18 -0.82
C GLY A 51 3.80 21.24 -1.90
N GLU A 52 4.87 21.08 -2.68
CA GLU A 52 5.18 21.93 -3.84
C GLU A 52 4.09 21.85 -4.92
N ARG A 53 3.42 20.70 -5.02
CA ARG A 53 2.29 20.48 -5.94
C ARG A 53 1.12 19.81 -5.21
N PRO A 54 -0.13 20.25 -5.43
CA PRO A 54 -1.28 19.56 -4.88
C PRO A 54 -1.43 18.15 -5.48
N VAL A 55 -1.96 17.23 -4.66
CA VAL A 55 -2.35 15.89 -5.08
C VAL A 55 -3.60 15.98 -5.97
N PRO A 56 -3.64 15.31 -7.14
CA PRO A 56 -4.85 15.28 -7.97
C PRO A 56 -6.03 14.60 -7.28
N ASP A 57 -7.25 15.08 -7.53
CA ASP A 57 -8.48 14.65 -6.83
C ASP A 57 -8.85 13.17 -7.03
N TRP A 58 -8.33 12.50 -8.06
CA TRP A 58 -8.58 11.07 -8.30
C TRP A 58 -7.69 10.16 -7.45
N VAL A 59 -6.53 10.64 -6.97
CA VAL A 59 -5.56 9.83 -6.21
C VAL A 59 -6.13 9.33 -4.88
N PRO A 60 -6.84 10.15 -4.07
CA PRO A 60 -7.41 9.68 -2.80
C PRO A 60 -8.33 8.46 -2.95
N GLY A 61 -9.19 8.45 -3.97
CA GLY A 61 -10.09 7.31 -4.22
C GLY A 61 -9.32 6.03 -4.52
N VAL A 62 -8.33 6.10 -5.41
CA VAL A 62 -7.47 4.96 -5.74
C VAL A 62 -6.71 4.44 -4.52
N LEU A 63 -6.16 5.33 -3.70
CA LEU A 63 -5.45 4.92 -2.48
C LEU A 63 -6.37 4.28 -1.45
N ALA A 64 -7.60 4.79 -1.30
CA ALA A 64 -8.59 4.21 -0.40
C ALA A 64 -8.94 2.78 -0.80
N ASP A 65 -9.24 2.54 -2.08
CA ASP A 65 -9.55 1.20 -2.60
C ASP A 65 -8.37 0.23 -2.40
N MET A 66 -7.14 0.68 -2.69
CA MET A 66 -5.93 -0.12 -2.47
C MET A 66 -5.69 -0.45 -0.99
N LEU A 67 -5.98 0.48 -0.08
CA LEU A 67 -5.83 0.26 1.36
C LEU A 67 -6.83 -0.77 1.88
N ILE A 68 -8.07 -0.77 1.37
CA ILE A 68 -9.08 -1.79 1.69
C ILE A 68 -8.55 -3.17 1.28
N HIS A 69 -8.13 -3.33 0.02
CA HIS A 69 -7.57 -4.60 -0.45
C HIS A 69 -6.31 -5.03 0.32
N ARG A 70 -5.46 -4.08 0.71
CA ARG A 70 -4.29 -4.37 1.54
C ARG A 70 -4.69 -4.87 2.92
N ALA A 71 -5.71 -4.29 3.54
CA ALA A 71 -6.21 -4.71 4.84
C ALA A 71 -6.79 -6.14 4.77
N GLU A 72 -7.59 -6.45 3.75
CA GLU A 72 -8.12 -7.80 3.51
C GLU A 72 -7.00 -8.84 3.36
N LEU A 73 -5.98 -8.52 2.56
CA LEU A 73 -4.82 -9.41 2.41
C LEU A 73 -4.05 -9.62 3.72
N LEU A 74 -3.90 -8.57 4.53
CA LEU A 74 -3.22 -8.65 5.83
C LEU A 74 -3.99 -9.53 6.82
N VAL A 75 -5.32 -9.43 6.85
CA VAL A 75 -6.17 -10.32 7.67
C VAL A 75 -5.94 -11.78 7.26
N HIS A 76 -6.00 -12.07 5.97
CA HIS A 76 -5.77 -13.42 5.47
C HIS A 76 -4.37 -13.95 5.80
N GLN A 77 -3.33 -13.12 5.65
CA GLN A 77 -1.95 -13.47 6.01
C GLN A 77 -1.82 -13.76 7.51
N SER A 78 -2.52 -13.01 8.37
CA SER A 78 -2.54 -13.25 9.81
C SER A 78 -3.16 -14.60 10.16
N GLU A 79 -4.29 -14.95 9.54
CA GLU A 79 -4.94 -16.26 9.72
C GLU A 79 -4.02 -17.42 9.31
N GLN A 80 -3.38 -17.30 8.15
CA GLN A 80 -2.44 -18.30 7.65
C GLN A 80 -1.23 -18.49 8.59
N ALA A 81 -0.67 -17.39 9.10
CA ALA A 81 0.45 -17.43 10.03
C ALA A 81 0.08 -18.12 11.36
N LEU A 82 -1.10 -17.82 11.90
CA LEU A 82 -1.61 -18.45 13.12
C LEU A 82 -1.84 -19.96 12.92
N ALA A 83 -2.46 -20.35 11.80
CA ALA A 83 -2.67 -21.76 11.47
C ALA A 83 -1.35 -22.53 11.31
N LEU A 84 -0.37 -21.93 10.64
CA LEU A 84 0.96 -22.52 10.48
C LEU A 84 1.67 -22.67 11.83
N SER A 85 1.65 -21.63 12.67
CA SER A 85 2.23 -21.68 14.01
C SER A 85 1.63 -22.81 14.86
N ALA A 86 0.30 -22.96 14.85
CA ALA A 86 -0.38 -24.04 15.58
C ALA A 86 0.05 -25.44 15.10
N ARG A 87 0.21 -25.61 13.78
CA ARG A 87 0.71 -26.87 13.19
C ARG A 87 2.14 -27.18 13.61
N LEU A 88 3.04 -26.19 13.53
CA LEU A 88 4.44 -26.34 13.94
C LEU A 88 4.55 -26.74 15.42
N MET A 89 3.79 -26.08 16.31
CA MET A 89 3.77 -26.42 17.75
C MET A 89 3.21 -27.82 18.02
N LYS A 90 2.30 -28.32 17.17
CA LYS A 90 1.81 -29.70 17.28
C LYS A 90 2.88 -30.70 16.89
N GLU A 91 3.51 -30.50 15.74
CA GLU A 91 4.59 -31.36 15.24
C GLU A 91 5.76 -31.44 16.23
N GLU A 92 6.15 -30.32 16.83
CA GLU A 92 7.19 -30.29 17.88
C GLU A 92 6.81 -31.12 19.11
N ARG A 93 5.56 -31.01 19.59
CA ARG A 93 5.08 -31.81 20.73
C ARG A 93 5.05 -33.31 20.40
N ASP A 94 4.56 -33.66 19.21
CA ASP A 94 4.47 -35.06 18.76
C ASP A 94 5.86 -35.70 18.58
N ALA A 95 6.91 -34.90 18.29
CA ALA A 95 8.28 -35.38 18.15
C ALA A 95 9.02 -35.59 19.49
N LEU A 96 8.52 -35.03 20.59
CA LEU A 96 9.13 -35.10 21.92
C LEU A 96 8.46 -36.12 22.86
N GLY A 97 7.33 -36.72 22.44
CA GLY A 97 6.61 -37.77 23.19
C GLY A 97 6.86 -39.16 22.62
#